data_AF-A0AA40G6S9-F1
#
_entry.id   AF-A0AA40G6S9-F1
#
_cell.length_a   1.000
_cell.length_b   1.000
_cell.length_c   1.000
_cell.angle_alpha   90.00
_cell.angle_beta   90.00
_cell.angle_gamma   90.00
#
_symmetry.space_group_name_H-M   'P 1'
#
loop_
_entity.id
_entity.type
_entity.pdbx_description
1 polymer ?
#
loop_
_entity_poly.entity_id
_entity_poly.type
_entity_poly.pdbx_seq_one_letter_code
_entity_poly.pdbx_strand_id
1 'polypeptide(L)'
;MTDKLVAAKKKYGNLGEYSIQLSRWYLKPMGVWPDPVTTRREKILAQISIVVCWCIILFTVIPAFLHVVLVNEDIYLKLKTLGPLSHWCVDGFNYLVLLIRQDDISYCVERIRSDWKMITRTQDQEEMWKSAKLGRSIAGFCAGFMQGTIFCTCFVLGAFKRTVEVGNKTVDIYTLPCPAYKFPVQTNPTHDVILGTQFLSALVVSSSAAGSFTLATIFASHALGQLNIMVMWVNEFTKRSGEKGKKAQTNEIGIIVEHHLRVLR
;
A
#
# COMPACT_ATOMS: atom_id res chain seq x y z
N MET A 1 26.70 8.58 11.12
CA MET A 1 25.27 8.60 10.72
C MET A 1 25.04 9.64 9.64
N THR A 2 25.64 10.81 9.80
CA THR A 2 25.77 11.93 8.84
C THR A 2 26.06 11.52 7.38
N ASP A 3 27.05 10.65 7.12
CA ASP A 3 27.38 10.23 5.75
C ASP A 3 26.24 9.49 5.04
N LYS A 4 25.47 8.68 5.78
CA LYS A 4 24.29 7.97 5.25
C LYS A 4 23.16 8.94 4.90
N LEU A 5 23.04 10.03 5.67
CA LEU A 5 22.05 11.08 5.50
C LEU A 5 22.38 11.94 4.27
N VAL A 6 23.66 12.29 4.10
CA VAL A 6 24.18 12.99 2.90
C VAL A 6 24.02 12.13 1.65
N ALA A 7 24.37 10.84 1.71
CA ALA A 7 24.19 9.91 0.60
C ALA A 7 22.71 9.73 0.22
N ALA A 8 21.81 9.65 1.21
CA ALA A 8 20.37 9.59 0.97
C ALA A 8 19.83 10.87 0.32
N LYS A 9 20.22 12.05 0.83
CA LYS A 9 19.84 13.34 0.24
C LYS A 9 20.32 13.46 -1.21
N LYS A 10 21.54 13.00 -1.51
CA LYS A 10 22.09 12.96 -2.87
C LYS A 10 21.32 11.99 -3.79
N LYS A 11 20.93 10.81 -3.28
CA LYS A 11 20.26 9.77 -4.08
C LYS A 11 18.78 10.07 -4.36
N TYR A 12 18.07 10.67 -3.39
CA TYR A 12 16.62 10.87 -3.47
C TYR A 12 16.22 12.34 -3.66
N GLY A 13 17.18 13.27 -3.70
CA GLY A 13 16.96 14.73 -3.78
C GLY A 13 16.51 15.33 -2.45
N ASN A 14 15.50 14.73 -1.81
CA ASN A 14 14.99 15.09 -0.49
C ASN A 14 14.76 13.84 0.37
N LEU A 15 14.99 13.92 1.67
CA LEU A 15 14.76 12.85 2.64
C LEU A 15 13.26 12.47 2.75
N GLY A 16 12.36 13.43 2.52
CA GLY A 16 10.92 13.13 2.45
C GLY A 16 10.53 12.23 1.28
N GLU A 17 11.24 12.33 0.15
CA GLU A 17 11.00 11.48 -1.03
C GLU A 17 11.40 10.02 -0.78
N TYR A 18 12.42 9.78 0.05
CA TYR A 18 12.82 8.43 0.47
C TYR A 18 11.68 7.67 1.16
N SER A 19 10.93 8.34 2.03
CA SER A 19 9.84 7.73 2.81
C SER A 19 8.68 7.35 1.92
N ILE A 20 8.24 8.26 1.04
CA ILE A 20 7.02 8.10 0.23
C ILE A 20 7.21 7.29 -1.06
N GLN A 21 8.45 7.02 -1.46
CA GLN A 21 8.77 6.32 -2.71
C GLN A 21 8.05 4.97 -2.84
N LEU A 22 7.97 4.20 -1.76
CA LEU A 22 7.37 2.88 -1.80
C LEU A 22 5.85 2.96 -2.09
N SER A 23 5.13 3.85 -1.41
CA SER A 23 3.72 4.10 -1.71
C SER A 23 3.51 4.59 -3.13
N ARG A 24 4.39 5.47 -3.64
CA ARG A 24 4.34 5.93 -5.03
C ARG A 24 4.45 4.78 -6.02
N TRP A 25 5.35 3.83 -5.80
CA TRP A 25 5.53 2.69 -6.71
C TRP A 25 4.29 1.81 -6.81
N TYR A 26 3.55 1.62 -5.73
CA TYR A 26 2.28 0.86 -5.77
C TYR A 26 1.14 1.68 -6.37
N LEU A 27 0.98 2.93 -5.92
CA LEU A 27 -0.21 3.73 -6.23
C LEU A 27 -0.17 4.41 -7.60
N LYS A 28 1.02 4.71 -8.15
CA LYS A 28 1.14 5.44 -9.42
C LYS A 28 0.69 4.61 -10.63
N PRO A 29 1.10 3.34 -10.80
CA PRO A 29 0.63 2.51 -11.91
C PRO A 29 -0.90 2.33 -11.93
N MET A 30 -1.53 2.31 -10.75
CA MET A 30 -2.98 2.17 -10.59
C MET A 30 -3.74 3.50 -10.74
N GLY A 31 -3.06 4.60 -11.08
CA GLY A 31 -3.67 5.92 -11.25
C GLY A 31 -4.09 6.64 -9.96
N VAL A 32 -3.73 6.10 -8.78
CA VAL A 32 -4.12 6.65 -7.46
C VAL A 32 -3.15 7.73 -6.98
N TRP A 33 -1.87 7.62 -7.34
CA TRP A 33 -0.86 8.49 -6.74
C TRP A 33 -1.12 9.99 -7.01
N PRO A 34 -1.14 10.83 -5.96
CA PRO A 34 -1.37 12.26 -6.12
C PRO A 34 -0.09 12.98 -6.56
N ASP A 35 0.00 13.29 -7.85
CA ASP A 35 1.09 14.10 -8.38
C ASP A 35 0.66 15.59 -8.40
N PRO A 36 1.38 16.51 -7.70
CA PRO A 36 0.97 17.92 -7.58
C PRO A 36 1.02 18.70 -8.90
N VAL A 37 1.82 18.25 -9.86
CA VAL A 37 1.97 18.88 -11.18
C VAL A 37 1.81 17.79 -12.23
N THR A 38 0.55 17.51 -12.61
CA THR A 38 0.25 16.52 -13.65
C THR A 38 -0.02 17.22 -14.97
N THR A 39 0.78 16.88 -15.99
CA THR A 39 0.49 17.24 -17.37
C THR A 39 -0.84 16.61 -17.82
N ARG A 40 -1.47 17.19 -18.85
CA ARG A 40 -2.72 16.62 -19.43
C ARG A 40 -2.56 15.14 -19.80
N ARG A 41 -1.37 14.77 -20.30
CA ARG A 41 -1.04 13.39 -20.67
C ARG A 41 -1.04 12.45 -19.47
N GLU A 42 -0.41 12.84 -18.36
CA GLU A 42 -0.37 12.01 -17.14
C GLU A 42 -1.75 11.80 -16.53
N LYS A 43 -2.61 12.82 -16.56
CA LYS A 43 -4.01 12.68 -16.13
C LYS A 43 -4.77 11.65 -16.99
N ILE A 44 -4.60 11.71 -18.31
CA ILE A 44 -5.23 10.75 -19.22
C ILE A 44 -4.72 9.33 -18.96
N LEU A 45 -3.40 9.16 -18.80
CA LEU A 45 -2.80 7.86 -18.51
C LEU A 45 -3.31 7.29 -17.18
N ALA A 46 -3.41 8.12 -16.13
CA ALA A 46 -3.97 7.70 -14.84
C ALA A 46 -5.43 7.24 -14.97
N GLN A 47 -6.26 7.96 -15.72
CA GLN A 47 -7.66 7.57 -15.97
C GLN A 47 -7.77 6.26 -16.76
N ILE A 48 -6.93 6.09 -17.79
CA ILE A 48 -6.86 4.82 -18.55
C ILE A 48 -6.45 3.67 -17.61
N SER A 49 -5.43 3.87 -16.78
CA SER A 49 -5.01 2.87 -15.78
C SER A 49 -6.15 2.48 -14.85
N ILE A 50 -6.91 3.46 -14.33
CA ILE A 50 -8.06 3.20 -13.45
C ILE A 50 -9.12 2.34 -14.16
N VAL A 51 -9.48 2.69 -15.39
CA VAL A 51 -10.46 1.94 -16.19
C VAL A 51 -9.97 0.51 -16.42
N VAL A 52 -8.71 0.34 -16.82
CA VAL A 52 -8.12 -0.99 -17.06
C VAL A 52 -8.11 -1.83 -15.78
N CYS A 53 -7.70 -1.25 -14.65
CA CYS A 53 -7.71 -1.93 -13.34
C CYS A 53 -9.12 -2.43 -12.99
N TRP A 54 -10.15 -1.58 -13.11
CA TRP A 54 -11.53 -1.98 -12.83
C TRP A 54 -12.05 -3.04 -13.80
N CYS A 55 -11.74 -2.93 -15.10
CA CYS A 55 -12.10 -3.96 -16.08
C CYS A 55 -11.52 -5.33 -15.71
N ILE A 56 -10.25 -5.40 -15.32
CA ILE A 56 -9.58 -6.65 -14.93
C ILE A 56 -10.17 -7.21 -13.62
N ILE A 57 -10.49 -6.35 -12.65
CA ILE A 57 -11.16 -6.76 -11.40
C ILE A 57 -12.54 -7.34 -11.68
N LEU A 58 -13.38 -6.61 -12.42
CA LEU A 58 -14.75 -7.02 -12.71
C LEU A 58 -14.81 -8.28 -13.58
N PHE A 59 -13.88 -8.43 -14.53
CA PHE A 59 -13.75 -9.64 -15.33
C PHE A 59 -13.48 -10.89 -14.47
N THR A 60 -12.83 -10.74 -13.32
CA THR A 60 -12.58 -11.84 -12.38
C THR A 60 -13.76 -12.05 -11.42
N VAL A 61 -14.26 -10.98 -10.83
CA VAL A 61 -15.28 -11.04 -9.76
C VAL A 61 -16.65 -11.46 -10.30
N ILE A 62 -17.06 -10.97 -11.47
CA ILE A 62 -18.42 -11.24 -12.01
C ILE A 62 -18.60 -12.75 -12.30
N PRO A 63 -17.72 -13.43 -13.07
CA PRO A 63 -17.86 -14.86 -13.30
C PRO A 63 -17.77 -15.71 -12.02
N ALA A 64 -16.94 -15.30 -11.06
CA ALA A 64 -16.81 -15.98 -9.78
C ALA A 64 -18.09 -15.87 -8.94
N PHE A 65 -18.67 -14.66 -8.87
CA PHE A 65 -19.93 -14.41 -8.19
C PHE A 65 -21.08 -15.19 -8.84
N LEU A 66 -21.19 -15.15 -10.16
CA LEU A 66 -22.19 -15.92 -10.91
C LEU A 66 -22.04 -17.43 -10.64
N HIS A 67 -20.82 -17.94 -10.53
CA HIS A 67 -20.60 -19.34 -10.20
C HIS A 67 -21.16 -19.71 -8.82
N VAL A 68 -20.85 -18.91 -7.79
CA VAL A 68 -21.32 -19.14 -6.42
C VAL A 68 -22.86 -19.12 -6.34
N VAL A 69 -23.51 -18.21 -7.08
CA VAL A 69 -24.97 -18.04 -7.05
C VAL A 69 -25.69 -19.09 -7.91
N LEU A 70 -25.24 -19.30 -9.16
CA LEU A 70 -26.00 -20.05 -10.18
C LEU A 70 -25.66 -21.54 -10.23
N VAL A 71 -24.48 -21.94 -9.77
CA VAL A 71 -24.08 -23.35 -9.79
C VAL A 71 -24.57 -24.03 -8.52
N ASN A 72 -25.33 -25.12 -8.69
CA ASN A 72 -25.74 -25.99 -7.58
C ASN A 72 -24.60 -26.94 -7.23
N GLU A 73 -23.72 -26.49 -6.35
CA GLU A 73 -22.61 -27.25 -5.78
C GLU A 73 -22.73 -27.36 -4.26
N ASP A 74 -21.99 -28.30 -3.68
CA ASP A 74 -21.86 -28.48 -2.25
C ASP A 74 -21.51 -27.15 -1.55
N ILE A 75 -22.19 -26.87 -0.42
CA ILE A 75 -21.98 -25.66 0.38
C ILE A 75 -20.51 -25.51 0.79
N TYR A 76 -19.81 -26.62 1.06
CA TYR A 76 -18.38 -26.63 1.36
C TYR A 76 -17.54 -26.08 0.19
N LEU A 77 -17.84 -26.46 -1.06
CA LEU A 77 -17.14 -25.96 -2.25
C LEU A 77 -17.43 -24.47 -2.49
N LYS A 78 -18.67 -24.03 -2.24
CA LYS A 78 -19.04 -22.61 -2.27
C LYS A 78 -18.29 -21.82 -1.20
N LEU A 79 -18.22 -22.32 0.03
CA LEU A 79 -17.48 -21.70 1.14
C LEU A 79 -15.99 -21.58 0.83
N LYS A 80 -15.39 -22.60 0.22
CA LYS A 80 -13.99 -22.55 -0.19
C LYS A 80 -13.73 -21.46 -1.23
N THR A 81 -14.69 -21.20 -2.12
CA THR A 81 -14.62 -20.14 -3.14
C THR A 81 -14.81 -18.74 -2.54
N LEU A 82 -15.58 -18.62 -1.45
CA LEU A 82 -15.82 -17.35 -0.78
C LEU A 82 -14.56 -16.71 -0.22
N GLY A 83 -13.56 -17.50 0.19
CA GLY A 83 -12.28 -16.97 0.69
C GLY A 83 -11.61 -16.05 -0.34
N PRO A 84 -11.15 -16.59 -1.49
CA PRO A 84 -10.62 -15.78 -2.58
C PRO A 84 -11.58 -14.67 -3.02
N LEU A 85 -12.86 -14.97 -3.29
CA LEU A 85 -13.80 -13.95 -3.78
C LEU A 85 -13.96 -12.76 -2.81
N SER A 86 -14.02 -13.02 -1.50
CA SER A 86 -14.12 -11.98 -0.47
C SER A 86 -12.88 -11.09 -0.44
N HIS A 87 -11.68 -11.67 -0.61
CA HIS A 87 -10.43 -10.92 -0.69
C HIS A 87 -10.45 -9.91 -1.84
N TRP A 88 -10.86 -10.34 -3.05
CA TRP A 88 -11.01 -9.42 -4.19
C TRP A 88 -12.02 -8.30 -3.93
N CYS A 89 -13.13 -8.59 -3.24
CA CYS A 89 -14.14 -7.59 -2.93
C CYS A 89 -13.63 -6.55 -1.92
N VAL A 90 -12.97 -7.01 -0.84
CA VAL A 90 -12.41 -6.13 0.20
C VAL A 90 -11.33 -5.23 -0.38
N ASP A 91 -10.38 -5.81 -1.12
CA ASP A 91 -9.29 -5.04 -1.70
C ASP A 91 -9.78 -4.15 -2.86
N GLY A 92 -10.77 -4.59 -3.63
CA GLY A 92 -11.44 -3.74 -4.63
C GLY A 92 -12.15 -2.55 -4.01
N PHE A 93 -12.83 -2.74 -2.87
CA PHE A 93 -13.40 -1.64 -2.10
C PHE A 93 -12.31 -0.71 -1.56
N ASN A 94 -11.21 -1.26 -1.05
CA ASN A 94 -10.06 -0.47 -0.62
C ASN A 94 -9.48 0.38 -1.78
N TYR A 95 -9.40 -0.17 -2.99
CA TYR A 95 -9.00 0.58 -4.18
C TYR A 95 -9.95 1.76 -4.48
N LEU A 96 -11.26 1.56 -4.36
CA LEU A 96 -12.24 2.64 -4.49
C LEU A 96 -12.03 3.73 -3.43
N VAL A 97 -11.81 3.34 -2.17
CA VAL A 97 -11.56 4.29 -1.08
C VAL A 97 -10.31 5.13 -1.35
N LEU A 98 -9.23 4.49 -1.83
CA LEU A 98 -8.00 5.18 -2.22
C LEU A 98 -8.24 6.23 -3.32
N LEU A 99 -9.08 5.93 -4.30
CA LEU A 99 -9.44 6.87 -5.37
C LEU A 99 -10.26 8.05 -4.84
N ILE A 100 -11.25 7.79 -3.99
CA ILE A 100 -12.08 8.84 -3.37
C ILE A 100 -11.23 9.75 -2.47
N ARG A 101 -10.25 9.19 -1.76
CA ARG A 101 -9.40 9.89 -0.79
C ARG A 101 -8.11 10.43 -1.40
N GLN A 102 -8.00 10.50 -2.73
CA GLN A 102 -6.78 10.93 -3.41
C GLN A 102 -6.32 12.33 -2.97
N ASP A 103 -7.25 13.27 -2.79
CA ASP A 103 -6.94 14.63 -2.34
C ASP A 103 -6.43 14.66 -0.90
N ASP A 104 -7.02 13.87 0.00
CA ASP A 104 -6.57 13.71 1.39
C ASP A 104 -5.16 13.11 1.45
N ILE A 105 -4.88 12.11 0.61
CA ILE A 105 -3.54 11.51 0.48
C ILE A 105 -2.54 12.55 -0.03
N SER A 106 -2.92 13.34 -1.04
CA SER A 106 -2.11 14.43 -1.59
C SER A 106 -1.70 15.41 -0.51
N TYR A 107 -2.67 15.86 0.28
CA TYR A 107 -2.47 16.78 1.40
C TYR A 107 -1.49 16.20 2.44
N CYS A 108 -1.69 14.94 2.85
CA CYS A 108 -0.80 14.28 3.81
C CYS A 108 0.64 14.15 3.28
N VAL A 109 0.81 13.78 2.00
CA VAL A 109 2.13 13.66 1.38
C VAL A 109 2.82 15.02 1.30
N GLU A 110 2.10 16.08 0.95
CA GLU A 110 2.67 17.43 0.89
C GLU A 110 3.05 17.95 2.27
N ARG A 111 2.26 17.62 3.31
CA ARG A 111 2.62 17.90 4.69
C ARG A 111 3.91 17.23 5.11
N ILE A 112 4.09 15.94 4.79
CA ILE A 112 5.36 15.23 5.04
C ILE A 112 6.52 15.96 4.36
N ARG A 113 6.37 16.36 3.09
CA ARG A 113 7.42 17.10 2.38
C ARG A 113 7.74 18.43 3.05
N SER A 114 6.74 19.16 3.51
CA SER A 114 6.91 20.42 4.23
C SER A 114 7.65 20.22 5.55
N ASP A 115 7.23 19.25 6.36
CA ASP A 115 7.87 18.94 7.64
C ASP A 115 9.35 18.61 7.48
N TRP A 116 9.70 17.81 6.46
CA TRP A 116 11.10 17.51 6.13
C TRP A 116 11.91 18.74 5.75
N LYS A 117 11.30 19.76 5.13
CA LYS A 117 11.97 21.03 4.80
C LYS A 117 12.16 21.91 6.02
N MET A 118 11.24 21.86 6.98
CA MET A 118 11.29 22.67 8.20
C MET A 118 12.31 22.17 9.22
N ILE A 119 12.62 20.87 9.22
CA ILE A 119 13.62 20.28 10.12
C ILE A 119 15.04 20.58 9.62
N THR A 120 15.68 21.58 10.22
CA THR A 120 17.04 22.02 9.86
C THR A 120 18.13 21.47 10.79
N ARG A 121 17.80 21.20 12.06
CA ARG A 121 18.76 20.71 13.06
C ARG A 121 19.16 19.26 12.77
N THR A 122 20.45 19.00 12.69
CA THR A 122 20.99 17.66 12.35
C THR A 122 20.45 16.55 13.25
N GLN A 123 20.37 16.81 14.56
CA GLN A 123 19.85 15.84 15.54
C GLN A 123 18.37 15.48 15.27
N ASP A 124 17.56 16.47 14.90
CA ASP A 124 16.14 16.26 14.56
C ASP A 124 16.01 15.49 13.23
N GLN A 125 16.88 15.80 12.25
CA GLN A 125 16.94 15.05 10.98
C GLN A 125 17.32 13.59 11.19
N GLU A 126 18.22 13.30 12.14
CA GLU A 126 18.63 11.93 12.47
C GLU A 126 17.49 11.12 13.09
N GLU A 127 16.73 11.70 14.02
CA GLU A 127 15.54 11.05 14.61
C GLU A 127 14.43 10.82 13.58
N MET A 128 14.18 11.83 12.73
CA MET A 128 13.21 11.71 11.65
C MET A 128 13.61 10.62 10.64
N TRP A 129 14.90 10.56 10.30
CA TRP A 129 15.45 9.57 9.38
C TRP A 129 15.37 8.15 9.93
N LYS A 130 15.66 7.96 11.21
CA LYS A 130 15.54 6.67 11.89
C LYS A 130 14.10 6.15 11.80
N SER A 131 13.13 7.01 12.07
CA SER A 131 11.70 6.67 12.03
C SER A 131 11.25 6.34 10.60
N ALA A 132 11.63 7.17 9.61
CA ALA A 132 11.34 6.93 8.20
C ALA A 132 11.94 5.61 7.67
N LYS A 133 13.19 5.30 8.07
CA LYS A 133 13.86 4.05 7.67
C LYS A 133 13.13 2.82 8.25
N LEU A 134 12.72 2.88 9.51
CA LEU A 134 11.94 1.82 10.14
C LEU A 134 10.61 1.61 9.43
N GLY A 135 9.84 2.70 9.23
CA GLY A 135 8.56 2.65 8.52
C GLY A 135 8.70 2.06 7.11
N ARG A 136 9.69 2.52 6.34
CA ARG A 136 9.95 1.99 5.00
C ARG A 136 10.33 0.50 5.01
N SER A 137 11.10 0.05 5.99
CA SER A 137 11.48 -1.36 6.12
C SER A 137 10.26 -2.25 6.40
N ILE A 138 9.40 -1.83 7.33
CA ILE A 138 8.15 -2.54 7.66
C ILE A 138 7.24 -2.60 6.45
N ALA A 139 7.02 -1.46 5.80
CA ALA A 139 6.19 -1.35 4.61
C ALA A 139 6.72 -2.22 3.46
N GLY A 140 8.04 -2.22 3.22
CA GLY A 140 8.67 -3.03 2.18
C GLY A 140 8.57 -4.53 2.44
N PHE A 141 8.78 -4.95 3.69
CA PHE A 141 8.65 -6.35 4.08
C PHE A 141 7.21 -6.86 3.90
N CYS A 142 6.22 -6.13 4.42
CA CYS A 142 4.82 -6.54 4.31
C CYS A 142 4.36 -6.56 2.86
N ALA A 143 4.68 -5.53 2.08
CA ALA A 143 4.30 -5.47 0.68
C ALA A 143 4.98 -6.59 -0.14
N GLY A 144 6.25 -6.89 0.13
CA GLY A 144 6.96 -8.02 -0.48
C GLY A 144 6.32 -9.37 -0.14
N PHE A 145 5.91 -9.58 1.12
CA PHE A 145 5.23 -10.79 1.57
C PHE A 145 3.85 -10.97 0.90
N MET A 146 3.06 -9.88 0.80
CA MET A 146 1.76 -9.90 0.13
C MET A 146 1.90 -10.27 -1.36
N GLN A 147 2.82 -9.63 -2.07
CA GLN A 147 3.06 -9.94 -3.48
C GLN A 147 3.61 -11.35 -3.66
N GLY A 148 4.59 -11.75 -2.85
CA GLY A 148 5.16 -13.10 -2.88
C GLY A 148 4.11 -14.19 -2.73
N THR A 149 3.13 -14.00 -1.84
CA THR A 149 2.02 -14.95 -1.64
C THR A 149 1.20 -15.15 -2.92
N ILE A 150 0.92 -14.06 -3.65
CA ILE A 150 0.14 -14.12 -4.89
C ILE A 150 0.92 -14.81 -6.00
N PHE A 151 2.19 -14.45 -6.17
CA PHE A 151 3.09 -15.10 -7.13
C PHE A 151 3.22 -16.59 -6.86
N CYS A 152 3.47 -16.99 -5.61
CA CYS A 152 3.58 -18.40 -5.23
C CYS A 152 2.27 -19.16 -5.48
N THR A 153 1.12 -18.57 -5.11
CA THR A 153 -0.19 -19.19 -5.33
C THR A 153 -0.46 -19.41 -6.81
N CYS A 154 -0.22 -18.40 -7.65
CA CYS A 154 -0.46 -18.51 -9.09
C CYS A 154 0.52 -19.47 -9.76
N PHE A 155 1.78 -19.49 -9.32
CA PHE A 155 2.76 -20.47 -9.79
C PHE A 155 2.31 -21.90 -9.48
N VAL A 156 1.89 -22.18 -8.24
CA VAL A 156 1.42 -23.52 -7.85
C VAL A 156 0.19 -23.93 -8.66
N LEU A 157 -0.79 -23.04 -8.82
CA LEU A 157 -2.02 -23.34 -9.56
C LEU A 157 -1.82 -23.45 -11.08
N GLY A 158 -0.79 -22.79 -11.63
CA GLY A 158 -0.42 -22.91 -13.04
C GLY A 158 0.43 -24.15 -13.35
N ALA A 159 1.33 -24.52 -12.44
CA ALA A 159 2.27 -25.62 -12.65
C ALA A 159 1.67 -27.00 -12.33
N PHE A 160 0.75 -27.07 -11.37
CA PHE A 160 0.22 -28.33 -10.86
C PHE A 160 -1.28 -28.49 -11.11
N LYS A 161 -1.67 -29.68 -11.57
CA LYS A 161 -3.06 -30.12 -11.59
C LYS A 161 -3.42 -30.73 -10.24
N ARG A 162 -4.69 -30.65 -9.88
CA ARG A 162 -5.25 -31.34 -8.72
C ARG A 162 -5.92 -32.62 -9.20
N THR A 163 -5.56 -33.78 -8.65
CA THR A 163 -6.33 -35.00 -8.90
C THR A 163 -7.55 -35.05 -8.00
N VAL A 164 -8.69 -35.38 -8.59
CA VAL A 164 -9.98 -35.52 -7.90
C VAL A 164 -10.59 -36.86 -8.30
N GLU A 165 -11.21 -37.53 -7.35
CA GLU A 165 -11.98 -38.74 -7.61
C GLU A 165 -13.41 -38.37 -7.98
N VAL A 166 -13.82 -38.77 -9.19
CA VAL A 166 -15.18 -38.58 -9.69
C VAL A 166 -15.77 -39.97 -9.91
N GLY A 167 -16.50 -40.47 -8.91
CA GLY A 167 -16.92 -41.87 -8.86
C GLY A 167 -15.72 -42.81 -8.69
N ASN A 168 -15.62 -43.84 -9.55
CA ASN A 168 -14.49 -44.79 -9.55
C ASN A 168 -13.31 -44.37 -10.45
N LYS A 169 -13.25 -43.12 -10.90
CA LYS A 169 -12.18 -42.62 -11.77
C LYS A 169 -11.44 -41.47 -11.11
N THR A 170 -10.11 -41.53 -11.13
CA THR A 170 -9.22 -40.45 -10.74
C THR A 170 -8.91 -39.60 -11.97
N VAL A 171 -9.23 -38.30 -11.92
CA VAL A 171 -9.02 -37.36 -13.03
C VAL A 171 -8.22 -36.17 -12.54
N ASP A 172 -7.23 -35.76 -13.32
CA ASP A 172 -6.47 -34.53 -13.09
C ASP A 172 -7.21 -33.32 -13.66
N ILE A 173 -7.54 -32.35 -12.80
CA ILE A 173 -8.22 -31.12 -13.19
C ILE A 173 -7.33 -29.90 -12.95
N TYR A 174 -7.51 -28.91 -13.81
CA TYR A 174 -6.98 -27.57 -13.60
C TYR A 174 -7.75 -26.86 -12.48
N THR A 175 -7.03 -26.09 -11.67
CA THR A 175 -7.59 -25.40 -10.50
C THR A 175 -7.35 -23.90 -10.62
N LEU A 176 -8.37 -23.10 -10.31
CA LEU A 176 -8.28 -21.64 -10.29
C LEU A 176 -8.49 -21.11 -8.86
N PRO A 177 -7.96 -19.92 -8.53
CA PRO A 177 -8.30 -19.21 -7.29
C PRO A 177 -9.81 -18.97 -7.16
N CYS A 178 -10.42 -18.45 -8.21
CA CYS A 178 -11.87 -18.30 -8.32
C CYS A 178 -12.40 -19.10 -9.52
N PRO A 179 -13.55 -19.76 -9.40
CA PRO A 179 -14.17 -20.40 -10.55
C PRO A 179 -14.63 -19.37 -11.58
N ALA A 180 -14.63 -19.74 -12.86
CA ALA A 180 -15.05 -18.87 -13.95
C ALA A 180 -16.34 -19.43 -14.58
N TYR A 181 -17.49 -18.90 -14.16
CA TYR A 181 -18.80 -19.39 -14.62
C TYR A 181 -18.91 -19.41 -16.15
N LYS A 182 -19.33 -20.56 -16.71
CA LYS A 182 -19.47 -20.84 -18.15
C LYS A 182 -18.18 -20.81 -18.99
N PHE A 183 -17.00 -20.65 -18.39
CA PHE A 183 -15.74 -20.78 -19.11
C PHE A 183 -15.28 -22.25 -19.15
N PRO A 184 -14.83 -22.79 -20.31
CA PRO A 184 -14.33 -24.15 -20.41
C PRO A 184 -12.90 -24.28 -19.87
N VAL A 185 -12.73 -24.06 -18.55
CA VAL A 185 -11.43 -23.98 -17.87
C VAL A 185 -10.61 -25.27 -17.99
N GLN A 186 -11.22 -26.43 -18.20
CA GLN A 186 -10.49 -27.68 -18.35
C GLN A 186 -9.84 -27.87 -19.74
N THR A 187 -9.99 -26.89 -20.63
CA THR A 187 -9.35 -26.88 -21.96
C THR A 187 -8.13 -25.97 -21.98
N ASN A 188 -7.05 -26.43 -22.60
CA ASN A 188 -5.95 -25.55 -22.99
C ASN A 188 -6.33 -24.87 -24.34
N PRO A 189 -6.19 -23.54 -24.50
CA PRO A 189 -5.50 -22.56 -23.65
C PRO A 189 -6.39 -21.78 -22.67
N THR A 190 -7.68 -22.10 -22.58
CA THR A 190 -8.66 -21.36 -21.76
C THR A 190 -8.22 -21.25 -20.29
N HIS A 191 -7.71 -22.34 -19.70
CA HIS A 191 -7.17 -22.31 -18.34
C HIS A 191 -6.14 -21.21 -18.14
N ASP A 192 -5.10 -21.20 -18.99
CA ASP A 192 -3.92 -20.36 -18.80
C ASP A 192 -4.28 -18.88 -19.00
N VAL A 193 -5.20 -18.59 -19.91
CA VAL A 193 -5.76 -17.24 -20.10
C VAL A 193 -6.52 -16.80 -18.85
N ILE A 194 -7.43 -17.63 -18.32
CA ILE A 194 -8.22 -17.26 -17.14
C ILE A 194 -7.33 -17.12 -15.92
N LEU A 195 -6.40 -18.06 -15.68
CA LEU A 195 -5.44 -17.97 -14.58
C LEU A 195 -4.59 -16.70 -14.69
N GLY A 196 -4.09 -16.37 -15.89
CA GLY A 196 -3.35 -15.14 -16.14
C GLY A 196 -4.15 -13.88 -15.83
N THR A 197 -5.43 -13.83 -16.24
CA THR A 197 -6.31 -12.70 -15.92
C THR A 197 -6.59 -12.57 -14.42
N GLN A 198 -6.84 -13.68 -13.73
CA GLN A 198 -7.03 -13.68 -12.27
C GLN A 198 -5.76 -13.27 -11.54
N PHE A 199 -4.59 -13.68 -12.02
CA PHE A 199 -3.31 -13.26 -11.46
C PHE A 199 -3.10 -11.74 -11.62
N LEU A 200 -3.33 -11.18 -12.81
CA LEU A 200 -3.26 -9.73 -13.02
C LEU A 200 -4.26 -8.99 -12.12
N SER A 201 -5.47 -9.53 -11.98
CA SER A 201 -6.48 -8.99 -11.07
C SER A 201 -6.03 -9.01 -9.61
N ALA A 202 -5.49 -10.14 -9.14
CA ALA A 202 -4.94 -10.31 -7.80
C ALA A 202 -3.80 -9.31 -7.54
N LEU A 203 -2.91 -9.11 -8.51
CA LEU A 203 -1.83 -8.13 -8.42
C LEU A 203 -2.37 -6.71 -8.25
N VAL A 204 -3.42 -6.32 -8.99
CA VAL A 204 -4.04 -4.99 -8.88
C VAL A 204 -4.65 -4.80 -7.49
N VAL A 205 -5.53 -5.71 -7.06
CA VAL A 205 -6.24 -5.56 -5.78
C VAL A 205 -5.27 -5.59 -4.59
N SER A 206 -4.27 -6.50 -4.61
CA SER A 206 -3.24 -6.56 -3.58
C SER A 206 -2.29 -5.37 -3.61
N SER A 207 -1.98 -4.82 -4.79
CA SER A 207 -1.22 -3.57 -4.89
C SER A 207 -1.97 -2.40 -4.27
N SER A 208 -3.32 -2.39 -4.34
CA SER A 208 -4.14 -1.37 -3.67
C SER A 208 -4.04 -1.49 -2.14
N ALA A 209 -4.12 -2.72 -1.61
CA ALA A 209 -4.01 -3.00 -0.18
C ALA A 209 -2.59 -2.67 0.32
N ALA A 210 -1.56 -3.12 -0.40
CA ALA A 210 -0.16 -2.78 -0.12
C ALA A 210 0.08 -1.27 -0.20
N GLY A 211 -0.49 -0.59 -1.20
CA GLY A 211 -0.44 0.87 -1.33
C GLY A 211 -1.03 1.58 -0.11
N SER A 212 -2.18 1.11 0.38
CA SER A 212 -2.85 1.67 1.57
C SER A 212 -2.04 1.42 2.84
N PHE A 213 -1.56 0.19 3.01
CA PHE A 213 -0.73 -0.18 4.15
C PHE A 213 0.59 0.59 4.17
N THR A 214 1.24 0.77 3.01
CA THR A 214 2.48 1.54 2.93
C THR A 214 2.24 3.00 3.31
N LEU A 215 1.15 3.62 2.84
CA LEU A 215 0.77 4.99 3.24
C LEU A 215 0.57 5.07 4.76
N ALA A 216 -0.23 4.17 5.33
CA ALA A 216 -0.51 4.15 6.77
C ALA A 216 0.79 4.00 7.59
N THR A 217 1.66 3.08 7.19
CA THR A 217 2.95 2.84 7.86
C THR A 217 3.86 4.06 7.76
N ILE A 218 3.93 4.70 6.59
CA ILE A 218 4.74 5.90 6.38
C ILE A 218 4.21 7.06 7.23
N PHE A 219 2.90 7.28 7.24
CA PHE A 219 2.26 8.33 8.05
C PHE A 219 2.48 8.10 9.54
N ALA A 220 2.28 6.87 10.03
CA ALA A 220 2.53 6.52 11.42
C ALA A 220 4.02 6.70 11.79
N SER A 221 4.93 6.25 10.93
CA SER A 221 6.37 6.42 11.17
C SER A 221 6.82 7.88 11.13
N HIS A 222 6.19 8.71 10.29
CA HIS A 222 6.44 10.15 10.24
C HIS A 222 5.96 10.82 11.52
N ALA A 223 4.73 10.54 11.94
CA ALA A 223 4.19 11.05 13.21
C ALA A 223 5.05 10.64 14.41
N LEU A 224 5.49 9.37 14.45
CA LEU A 224 6.41 8.89 15.47
C LEU A 224 7.72 9.68 15.49
N GLY A 225 8.29 9.98 14.32
CA GLY A 225 9.48 10.82 14.21
C GLY A 225 9.28 12.23 14.77
N GLN A 226 8.16 12.87 14.43
CA GLN A 226 7.81 14.20 14.97
C GLN A 226 7.63 14.18 16.51
N LEU A 227 6.97 13.15 17.04
CA LEU A 227 6.79 12.99 18.48
C LEU A 227 8.13 12.78 19.20
N ASN A 228 9.05 12.00 18.63
CA ASN A 228 10.39 11.82 19.20
C ASN A 228 11.18 13.13 19.24
N ILE A 229 11.08 13.96 18.19
CA ILE A 229 11.68 15.30 18.16
C ILE A 229 11.10 16.18 19.26
N MET A 230 9.78 16.18 19.41
CA MET A 230 9.11 16.96 20.46
C MET A 230 9.52 16.54 21.87
N VAL A 231 9.57 15.24 22.15
CA VAL A 231 10.06 14.70 23.43
C VAL A 231 11.50 15.13 23.70
N MET A 232 12.35 15.11 22.67
CA MET A 232 13.72 15.59 22.76
C MET A 232 13.80 17.08 23.10
N TRP A 233 13.00 17.94 22.45
CA TRP A 233 12.94 19.37 22.76
C TRP A 233 12.46 19.64 24.19
N VAL A 234 11.45 18.90 24.68
CA VAL A 234 10.98 19.01 26.08
C VAL A 234 12.07 18.62 27.07
N ASN A 235 12.82 17.55 26.79
CA ASN A 235 13.94 17.12 27.63
C ASN A 235 15.10 18.13 27.63
N GLU A 236 15.40 18.75 26.49
CA GLU A 236 16.41 19.82 26.43
C GLU A 236 15.95 21.08 27.17
N PHE A 237 14.67 21.44 27.02
CA PHE A 237 14.06 22.56 27.71
C PHE A 237 14.11 22.40 29.22
N THR A 238 13.66 21.25 29.75
CA THR A 238 13.66 20.97 31.20
C THR A 238 15.08 21.02 31.79
N LYS A 239 16.08 20.50 31.08
CA LYS A 239 17.49 20.59 31.51
C LYS A 239 18.03 22.02 31.54
N ARG A 240 17.59 22.89 30.62
CA ARG A 240 18.05 24.29 30.52
C ARG A 240 17.18 25.29 31.28
N SER A 241 16.04 24.86 31.81
CA SER A 241 15.06 25.71 32.49
C SER A 241 15.61 26.35 33.78
N GLY A 242 16.69 25.83 34.36
CA GLY A 242 17.34 26.44 35.53
C GLY A 242 18.24 27.64 35.19
N GLU A 243 18.66 27.78 33.93
CA GLU A 243 19.73 28.72 33.52
C GLU A 243 19.22 29.93 32.72
N LYS A 244 17.98 29.88 32.22
CA LYS A 244 17.40 30.90 31.33
C LYS A 244 16.38 31.80 32.03
N GLY A 245 16.31 33.08 31.63
CA GLY A 245 15.28 34.02 32.12
C GLY A 245 13.86 33.69 31.62
N LYS A 246 12.82 34.08 32.39
CA LYS A 246 11.39 33.78 32.16
C LYS A 246 10.90 34.03 30.72
N LYS A 247 11.35 35.11 30.07
CA LYS A 247 10.93 35.46 28.69
C LYS A 247 11.48 34.47 27.65
N ALA A 248 12.71 34.00 27.83
CA ALA A 248 13.31 32.99 26.95
C ALA A 248 12.61 31.63 27.12
N GLN A 249 12.26 31.27 28.36
CA GLN A 249 11.51 30.04 28.63
C GLN A 249 10.12 30.05 27.99
N THR A 250 9.40 31.17 28.11
CA THR A 250 8.04 31.31 27.54
C THR A 250 8.04 31.17 26.02
N ASN A 251 9.06 31.71 25.34
CA ASN A 251 9.20 31.62 23.89
C ASN A 251 9.51 30.19 23.43
N GLU A 252 10.36 29.46 24.17
CA GLU A 252 10.73 28.07 23.87
C GLU A 252 9.55 27.12 24.08
N ILE A 253 8.73 27.33 25.12
CA ILE A 253 7.45 26.63 25.32
C ILE A 253 6.50 26.90 24.15
N GLY A 254 6.40 28.16 23.69
CA GLY A 254 5.57 28.53 22.54
C GLY A 254 5.90 27.74 21.28
N ILE A 255 7.19 27.57 20.98
CA ILE A 255 7.66 26.77 19.84
C ILE A 255 7.26 25.29 19.98
N ILE A 256 7.41 24.72 21.18
CA ILE A 256 7.03 23.32 21.44
C ILE A 256 5.52 23.13 21.28
N VAL A 257 4.70 24.04 21.82
CA VAL A 257 3.24 24.00 21.71
C VAL A 257 2.79 24.17 20.26
N GLU A 258 3.37 25.11 19.52
CA GLU A 258 3.06 25.30 18.09
C GLU A 258 3.38 24.04 17.27
N HIS A 259 4.53 23.42 17.53
CA HIS A 259 4.90 22.17 16.89
C HIS A 259 3.95 21.02 17.26
N HIS A 260 3.54 20.92 18.52
CA HIS A 260 2.55 19.93 18.96
C HIS A 260 1.19 20.10 18.26
N LEU A 261 0.69 21.33 18.19
CA LEU A 261 -0.55 21.64 17.47
C LEU A 261 -0.44 21.31 15.96
N ARG A 262 0.75 21.42 15.38
CA ARG A 262 1.00 21.05 13.98
C ARG A 262 0.99 19.54 13.76
N VAL A 263 1.50 18.76 14.70
CA VAL A 263 1.50 17.28 14.63
C VAL A 263 0.09 16.71 14.80
N LEU A 264 -0.76 17.36 15.59
CA LEU A 264 -2.15 16.92 15.83
C LEU A 264 -3.13 17.22 14.69
N ARG A 265 -2.86 18.25 13.89
CA ARG A 265 -3.68 18.61 12.72
C ARG A 265 -3.38 17.70 11.55
#